data_AF-A0A9P6ZLH2-F1
#
_entry.id   AF-A0A9P6ZLH2-F1
#
_cell.length_a   1.000
_cell.length_b   1.000
_cell.length_c   1.000
_cell.angle_alpha   90.00
_cell.angle_beta   90.00
_cell.angle_gamma   90.00
#
_symmetry.space_group_name_H-M   'P 1'
#
loop_
_entity.id
_entity.type
_entity.pdbx_description
1 polymer ?
#
loop_
_entity_poly.entity_id
_entity_poly.type
_entity_poly.pdbx_seq_one_letter_code
_entity_poly.pdbx_strand_id
1 'polypeptide(L)'
;MAQLQEHRTLKTGGLRSNNIAAARDVNATTDRIRRELNGLRERCGTYATFFIAGGHVNDQTPATWYAMDDATDFWEDVLDLMLNDIAHKFEQWACSQGKNIVEHDSLENMQKQVGRLILSSQMTGKDNIGMNYPNYIKSIVLSYSIILDGWPATIPFTSPWNIHTRLTKTELEKYKEDLERHQAAGEAVGKPRKKCSDSGTSRKCKNTQREDTKGECPAKKSRRSNKTAKMSHLEPKSREIIESSDEEASVNGGDLV
;
A
#
# COMPACT_ATOMS: atom_id res chain seq x y z
N MET A 1 -34.99 -5.19 -10.54
CA MET A 1 -34.09 -4.20 -9.88
C MET A 1 -32.68 -4.77 -9.69
N ALA A 2 -32.51 -5.91 -9.00
CA ALA A 2 -31.19 -6.52 -8.74
C ALA A 2 -30.33 -6.77 -10.01
N GLN A 3 -30.90 -7.41 -11.04
CA GLN A 3 -30.17 -7.70 -12.30
C GLN A 3 -29.67 -6.44 -13.02
N LEU A 4 -30.42 -5.34 -12.95
CA LEU A 4 -30.05 -4.07 -13.60
C LEU A 4 -28.93 -3.36 -12.82
N GLN A 5 -28.91 -3.52 -11.50
CA GLN A 5 -27.85 -3.01 -10.65
C GLN A 5 -26.56 -3.82 -10.83
N GLU A 6 -26.65 -5.15 -10.89
CA GLU A 6 -25.53 -6.04 -11.19
C GLU A 6 -24.91 -5.74 -12.56
N HIS A 7 -25.75 -5.57 -13.59
CA HIS A 7 -25.28 -5.18 -14.91
C HIS A 7 -24.59 -3.80 -14.91
N ARG A 8 -25.09 -2.83 -14.14
CA ARG A 8 -24.43 -1.53 -13.97
C ARG A 8 -23.08 -1.68 -13.26
N THR A 9 -23.00 -2.45 -12.18
CA THR A 9 -21.74 -2.68 -11.47
C THR A 9 -20.71 -3.38 -12.35
N LEU A 10 -21.13 -4.37 -13.15
CA LEU A 10 -20.26 -5.07 -14.09
C LEU A 10 -19.76 -4.14 -15.19
N LYS A 11 -20.61 -3.24 -15.69
CA LYS A 11 -20.22 -2.24 -16.71
C LYS A 11 -19.27 -1.16 -16.16
N THR A 12 -19.41 -0.82 -14.89
CA THR A 12 -18.54 0.14 -14.20
C THR A 12 -17.19 -0.46 -13.84
N GLY A 13 -17.13 -1.73 -13.44
CA GLY A 13 -15.87 -2.42 -13.07
C GLY A 13 -15.18 -3.16 -14.22
N GLY A 14 -15.83 -3.27 -15.38
CA GLY A 14 -15.30 -4.01 -16.52
C GLY A 14 -14.06 -3.35 -17.13
N LEU A 15 -13.02 -4.14 -17.37
CA LEU A 15 -11.83 -3.71 -18.10
C LEU A 15 -12.22 -3.18 -19.48
N ARG A 16 -11.62 -2.06 -19.90
CA ARG A 16 -11.84 -1.51 -21.24
C ARG A 16 -11.00 -2.30 -22.24
N SER A 17 -11.60 -2.63 -23.38
CA SER A 17 -10.95 -3.41 -24.45
C SER A 17 -9.95 -2.60 -25.28
N ASN A 18 -9.93 -1.26 -25.15
CA ASN A 18 -9.06 -0.37 -25.90
C ASN A 18 -8.59 0.79 -25.00
N ASN A 19 -7.32 1.17 -25.12
CA ASN A 19 -6.70 2.29 -24.40
C ASN A 19 -7.38 3.62 -24.68
N ILE A 20 -7.91 3.85 -25.89
CA ILE A 20 -8.69 5.07 -26.20
C ILE A 20 -9.98 5.11 -25.36
N ALA A 21 -10.66 3.98 -25.22
CA ALA A 21 -11.87 3.90 -24.40
C ALA A 21 -11.54 4.06 -22.91
N ALA A 22 -10.41 3.51 -22.45
CA ALA A 22 -9.91 3.72 -21.10
C ALA A 22 -9.61 5.21 -20.83
N ALA A 23 -8.89 5.89 -21.72
CA ALA A 23 -8.59 7.32 -21.57
C ALA A 23 -9.86 8.19 -21.52
N ARG A 24 -10.86 7.90 -22.37
CA ARG A 24 -12.16 8.57 -22.31
C ARG A 24 -12.88 8.37 -20.98
N ASP A 25 -12.82 7.16 -20.43
CA ASP A 25 -13.44 6.82 -19.15
C ASP A 25 -12.74 7.54 -17.98
N VAL A 26 -11.41 7.61 -18.02
CA VAL A 26 -10.62 8.39 -17.07
C VAL A 26 -10.98 9.87 -17.16
N ASN A 27 -11.04 10.47 -18.34
CA ASN A 27 -11.42 11.87 -18.52
C ASN A 27 -12.86 12.15 -18.01
N ALA A 28 -13.83 11.30 -18.35
CA ALA A 28 -15.20 11.44 -17.88
C ALA A 28 -15.31 11.34 -16.35
N THR A 29 -14.51 10.45 -15.74
CA THR A 29 -14.44 10.31 -14.28
C THR A 29 -13.76 11.52 -13.64
N THR A 30 -12.71 12.03 -14.26
CA THR A 30 -11.98 13.25 -13.86
C THR A 30 -12.90 14.45 -13.81
N ASP A 31 -13.68 14.66 -14.87
CA ASP A 31 -14.67 15.75 -14.95
C ASP A 31 -15.76 15.63 -13.90
N ARG A 32 -16.13 14.39 -13.53
CA ARG A 32 -17.07 14.16 -12.44
C ARG A 32 -16.45 14.51 -11.09
N ILE A 33 -15.24 14.03 -10.79
CA ILE A 33 -14.54 14.35 -9.55
C ILE A 33 -14.33 15.86 -9.41
N ARG A 34 -13.91 16.53 -10.50
CA ARG A 34 -13.74 17.99 -10.55
C ARG A 34 -15.03 18.72 -10.14
N ARG A 35 -16.18 18.32 -10.67
CA ARG A 35 -17.48 18.92 -10.31
C ARG A 35 -17.85 18.70 -8.85
N GLU A 36 -17.63 17.49 -8.32
CA GLU A 36 -17.90 17.18 -6.91
C GLU A 36 -16.99 18.00 -5.98
N LEU A 37 -15.71 18.16 -6.33
CA LEU A 37 -14.76 18.96 -5.57
C LEU A 37 -15.12 20.45 -5.60
N ASN A 38 -15.52 20.99 -6.75
CA ASN A 38 -16.03 22.36 -6.83
C ASN A 38 -17.26 22.57 -5.95
N GLY A 39 -18.23 21.65 -6.00
CA GLY A 39 -19.41 21.70 -5.14
C GLY A 39 -19.09 21.53 -3.65
N LEU A 40 -17.97 20.87 -3.30
CA LEU A 40 -17.49 20.79 -1.92
C LEU A 40 -16.86 22.10 -1.47
N ARG A 41 -16.08 22.76 -2.33
CA ARG A 41 -15.51 24.09 -2.06
C ARG A 41 -16.62 25.12 -1.81
N GLU A 42 -17.62 25.17 -2.68
CA GLU A 42 -18.73 26.13 -2.56
C GLU A 42 -19.53 25.95 -1.26
N ARG A 43 -19.70 24.70 -0.80
CA ARG A 43 -20.50 24.41 0.40
C ARG A 43 -19.72 24.45 1.71
N CYS A 44 -18.43 24.14 1.67
CA CYS A 44 -17.63 23.89 2.88
C CYS A 44 -16.33 24.71 2.95
N GLY A 45 -15.94 25.41 1.88
CA GLY A 45 -14.66 26.11 1.81
C GLY A 45 -13.44 25.18 1.80
N THR A 46 -13.62 23.90 1.46
CA THR A 46 -12.54 22.91 1.43
C THR A 46 -11.65 23.10 0.20
N TYR A 47 -10.33 22.99 0.36
CA TYR A 47 -9.37 22.91 -0.73
C TYR A 47 -9.00 21.45 -1.01
N ALA A 48 -8.87 21.08 -2.29
CA ALA A 48 -8.35 19.78 -2.67
C ALA A 48 -7.54 19.87 -3.96
N THR A 49 -6.56 18.99 -4.04
CA THR A 49 -5.75 18.72 -5.23
C THR A 49 -5.76 17.21 -5.45
N PHE A 50 -5.86 16.77 -6.70
CA PHE A 50 -5.68 15.36 -7.03
C PHE A 50 -4.88 15.18 -8.31
N PHE A 51 -4.21 14.04 -8.41
CA PHE A 51 -3.37 13.65 -9.53
C PHE A 51 -3.93 12.39 -10.18
N ILE A 52 -3.84 12.33 -11.50
CA ILE A 52 -4.16 11.16 -12.30
C ILE A 52 -2.95 10.87 -13.16
N ALA A 53 -2.57 9.60 -13.21
CA ALA A 53 -1.50 9.13 -14.06
C ALA A 53 -1.89 7.81 -14.72
N GLY A 54 -1.32 7.56 -15.90
CA GLY A 54 -1.35 6.23 -16.51
C GLY A 54 -0.65 5.21 -15.61
N GLY A 55 -1.22 4.01 -15.49
CA GLY A 55 -0.59 2.92 -14.75
C GLY A 55 0.43 2.15 -15.59
N HIS A 56 0.40 2.35 -16.91
CA HIS A 56 1.19 1.60 -17.87
C HIS A 56 1.75 2.52 -18.96
N VAL A 57 2.95 2.21 -19.47
CA VAL A 57 3.65 2.98 -20.52
C VAL A 57 2.86 3.09 -21.85
N ASN A 58 1.91 2.19 -22.07
CA ASN A 58 1.04 2.18 -23.26
C ASN A 58 -0.31 2.87 -23.04
N ASP A 59 -0.60 3.33 -21.82
CA ASP A 59 -1.82 4.10 -21.56
C ASP A 59 -1.70 5.43 -22.29
N GLN A 60 -2.74 5.80 -23.05
CA GLN A 60 -2.76 7.07 -23.78
C GLN A 60 -3.25 8.23 -22.90
N THR A 61 -3.49 7.99 -21.62
CA THR A 61 -3.92 9.01 -20.67
C THR A 61 -2.68 9.74 -20.17
N PRO A 62 -2.46 11.01 -20.53
CA PRO A 62 -1.34 11.76 -19.99
C PRO A 62 -1.53 11.97 -18.49
N ALA A 63 -0.43 12.03 -17.73
CA ALA A 63 -0.46 12.56 -16.38
C ALA A 63 -1.17 13.92 -16.37
N THR A 64 -2.17 14.04 -15.52
CA THR A 64 -2.93 15.28 -15.35
C THR A 64 -3.21 15.49 -13.88
N TRP A 65 -3.47 16.73 -13.51
CA TRP A 65 -3.82 17.10 -12.16
C TRP A 65 -4.96 18.10 -12.19
N TYR A 66 -5.65 18.17 -11.07
CA TYR A 66 -6.62 19.22 -10.83
C TYR A 66 -6.40 19.75 -9.42
N ALA A 67 -6.26 21.05 -9.33
CA ALA A 67 -6.27 21.79 -8.09
C ALA A 67 -7.40 22.82 -8.17
N MET A 68 -8.06 23.07 -7.05
CA MET A 68 -8.92 24.26 -6.93
C MET A 68 -8.04 25.51 -6.97
N ASP A 69 -8.53 26.62 -7.53
CA ASP A 69 -7.77 27.85 -7.86
C ASP A 69 -6.53 28.09 -6.97
N ASP A 70 -6.76 28.49 -5.72
CA ASP A 70 -5.71 28.94 -4.78
C ASP A 70 -4.90 27.78 -4.18
N ALA A 71 -5.30 26.53 -4.43
CA ALA A 71 -4.52 25.38 -3.99
C ALA A 71 -3.24 25.24 -4.84
N THR A 72 -3.18 25.82 -6.05
CA THR A 72 -1.97 25.84 -6.88
C THR A 72 -0.86 26.67 -6.24
N ASP A 73 -1.19 27.86 -5.73
CA ASP A 73 -0.28 28.75 -5.00
C ASP A 73 0.37 28.05 -3.81
N PHE A 74 -0.33 27.17 -3.09
CA PHE A 74 0.27 26.39 -2.01
C PHE A 74 1.44 25.51 -2.49
N TRP A 75 1.29 24.86 -3.66
CA TRP A 75 2.36 23.99 -4.18
C TRP A 75 3.55 24.81 -4.67
N GLU A 76 3.30 25.94 -5.32
CA GLU A 76 4.36 26.79 -5.88
C GLU A 76 5.04 27.63 -4.78
N ASP A 77 4.28 28.36 -3.96
CA ASP A 77 4.83 29.30 -2.98
C ASP A 77 5.36 28.63 -1.71
N VAL A 78 4.72 27.55 -1.25
CA VAL A 78 5.07 26.90 0.03
C VAL A 78 6.02 25.72 -0.18
N LEU A 79 5.76 24.92 -1.21
CA LEU A 79 6.55 23.71 -1.48
C LEU A 79 7.63 23.90 -2.55
N ASP A 80 7.60 25.00 -3.32
CA ASP A 80 8.51 25.24 -4.46
C ASP A 80 8.46 24.07 -5.46
N LEU A 81 7.24 23.57 -5.72
CA LEU A 81 6.99 22.44 -6.61
C LEU A 81 5.89 22.78 -7.61
N MET A 82 6.22 22.70 -8.90
CA MET A 82 5.22 22.74 -9.96
C MET A 82 4.35 21.48 -9.94
N LEU A 83 3.03 21.64 -9.99
CA LEU A 83 2.09 20.51 -10.00
C LEU A 83 2.28 19.56 -11.20
N ASN A 84 2.68 20.10 -12.35
CA ASN A 84 3.03 19.29 -13.53
C ASN A 84 4.19 18.32 -13.24
N ASP A 85 5.22 18.79 -12.56
CA ASP A 85 6.38 17.97 -12.21
C ASP A 85 6.01 16.86 -11.23
N ILE A 86 5.13 17.16 -10.27
CA ILE A 86 4.60 16.15 -9.34
C ILE A 86 3.78 15.11 -10.09
N ALA A 87 2.89 15.54 -11.00
CA ALA A 87 2.09 14.63 -11.81
C ALA A 87 2.96 13.68 -12.64
N HIS A 88 4.00 14.21 -13.31
CA HIS A 88 4.94 13.40 -14.08
C HIS A 88 5.81 12.49 -13.21
N LYS A 89 6.30 12.95 -12.05
CA LYS A 89 7.03 12.08 -11.10
C LYS A 89 6.14 10.96 -10.56
N PHE A 90 4.87 11.27 -10.30
CA PHE A 90 3.89 10.29 -9.87
C PHE A 90 3.60 9.25 -10.96
N GLU A 91 3.45 9.68 -12.21
CA GLU A 91 3.31 8.79 -13.37
C GLU A 91 4.56 7.92 -13.59
N GLN A 92 5.75 8.52 -13.52
CA GLN A 92 7.00 7.77 -13.63
C GLN A 92 7.09 6.71 -12.52
N TRP A 93 6.74 7.08 -11.28
CA TRP A 93 6.67 6.13 -10.18
C TRP A 93 5.65 5.02 -10.46
N ALA A 94 4.44 5.37 -10.89
CA ALA A 94 3.38 4.41 -11.20
C ALA A 94 3.81 3.42 -12.29
N CYS A 95 4.35 3.91 -13.41
CA CYS A 95 4.89 3.10 -14.50
C CYS A 95 6.07 2.23 -14.03
N SER A 96 6.97 2.77 -13.19
CA SER A 96 8.13 2.02 -12.67
C SER A 96 7.75 0.86 -11.75
N GLN A 97 6.53 0.88 -11.18
CA GLN A 97 6.06 -0.26 -10.40
C GLN A 97 5.91 -1.51 -11.27
N GLY A 98 5.76 -1.37 -12.60
CA GLY A 98 5.55 -2.48 -13.53
C GLY A 98 4.26 -3.26 -13.28
N LYS A 99 3.46 -2.85 -12.26
CA LYS A 99 2.26 -3.53 -11.82
C LYS A 99 1.14 -3.28 -12.81
N ASN A 100 1.19 -4.03 -13.91
CA ASN A 100 0.02 -4.18 -14.77
C ASN A 100 -1.15 -4.67 -13.91
N ILE A 101 -2.39 -4.33 -14.24
CA ILE A 101 -3.59 -4.86 -13.55
C ILE A 101 -3.53 -6.40 -13.48
N VAL A 102 -2.93 -7.04 -14.48
CA VAL A 102 -2.71 -8.49 -14.53
C VAL A 102 -1.62 -8.95 -13.55
N GLU A 103 -0.59 -8.14 -13.31
CA GLU A 103 0.50 -8.46 -12.38
C GLU A 103 0.17 -8.16 -10.92
N HIS A 104 -0.79 -7.25 -10.64
CA HIS A 104 -1.36 -7.09 -9.30
C HIS A 104 -1.86 -8.42 -8.71
N ASP A 105 -2.34 -9.29 -9.60
CA ASP A 105 -2.87 -10.61 -9.32
C ASP A 105 -1.84 -11.74 -9.55
N SER A 106 -0.58 -11.41 -9.81
CA SER A 106 0.48 -12.42 -9.85
C SER A 106 0.58 -13.11 -8.49
N LEU A 107 0.81 -14.42 -8.52
CA LEU A 107 0.97 -15.22 -7.30
C LEU A 107 2.05 -14.60 -6.40
N GLU A 108 3.17 -14.19 -6.98
CA GLU A 108 4.28 -13.58 -6.24
C GLU A 108 3.86 -12.29 -5.51
N ASN A 109 3.09 -11.41 -6.16
CA ASN A 109 2.61 -10.19 -5.52
C ASN A 109 1.61 -10.48 -4.42
N MET A 110 0.72 -11.46 -4.60
CA MET A 110 -0.18 -11.91 -3.54
C MET A 110 0.59 -12.49 -2.36
N GLN A 111 1.61 -13.33 -2.61
CA GLN A 111 2.48 -13.88 -1.56
C GLN A 111 3.21 -12.76 -0.79
N LYS A 112 3.75 -11.75 -1.49
CA LYS A 112 4.35 -10.56 -0.87
C LYS A 112 3.35 -9.75 -0.05
N GLN A 113 2.11 -9.60 -0.53
CA GLN A 113 1.05 -8.89 0.21
C GLN A 113 0.66 -9.65 1.47
N VAL A 114 0.43 -10.96 1.38
CA VAL A 114 0.12 -11.83 2.54
C VAL A 114 1.27 -11.79 3.55
N GLY A 115 2.52 -11.88 3.08
CA GLY A 115 3.70 -11.75 3.95
C GLY A 115 3.75 -10.42 4.68
N ARG A 116 3.51 -9.29 3.98
CA ARG A 116 3.42 -7.96 4.59
C ARG A 116 2.26 -7.85 5.57
N LEU A 117 1.09 -8.39 5.24
CA LEU A 117 -0.07 -8.36 6.12
C LEU A 117 0.23 -9.09 7.44
N ILE A 118 0.81 -10.29 7.36
CA ILE A 118 1.22 -11.09 8.53
C ILE A 118 2.25 -10.35 9.39
N LEU A 119 3.19 -9.62 8.77
CA LEU A 119 4.18 -8.82 9.51
C LEU A 119 3.55 -7.55 10.11
N SER A 120 2.65 -6.89 9.39
CA SER A 120 2.00 -5.65 9.82
C SER A 120 0.97 -5.84 10.93
N SER A 121 0.31 -7.01 10.98
CA SER A 121 -0.67 -7.34 12.01
C SER A 121 -0.04 -7.62 13.39
N GLN A 122 1.29 -7.65 13.46
CA GLN A 122 2.04 -7.78 14.70
C GLN A 122 2.07 -6.44 15.44
N MET A 123 0.93 -6.04 16.01
CA MET A 123 0.79 -4.84 16.86
C MET A 123 1.51 -4.94 18.21
N THR A 124 2.50 -5.82 18.35
CA THR A 124 3.19 -6.09 19.62
C THR A 124 4.27 -5.05 19.98
N GLY A 125 4.44 -4.00 19.17
CA GLY A 125 5.42 -2.93 19.39
C GLY A 125 6.88 -3.41 19.34
N LYS A 126 7.11 -4.64 18.85
CA LYS A 126 8.43 -5.21 18.65
C LYS A 126 8.70 -5.22 17.17
N ASP A 127 9.62 -4.37 16.76
CA ASP A 127 10.06 -4.34 15.37
C ASP A 127 10.82 -5.63 15.05
N ASN A 128 10.59 -6.16 13.85
CA ASN A 128 11.42 -7.20 13.23
C ASN A 128 11.27 -8.62 13.80
N ILE A 129 10.05 -9.07 14.15
CA ILE A 129 9.80 -10.49 14.45
C ILE A 129 9.71 -11.29 13.15
N GLY A 130 10.75 -12.09 12.86
CA GLY A 130 10.72 -13.03 11.75
C GLY A 130 9.71 -14.17 12.00
N MET A 131 8.81 -14.41 11.06
CA MET A 131 7.87 -15.53 11.13
C MET A 131 8.58 -16.87 10.88
N ASN A 132 8.48 -17.79 11.84
CA ASN A 132 9.00 -19.15 11.72
C ASN A 132 7.84 -20.14 11.66
N TYR A 133 7.44 -20.51 10.44
CA TYR A 133 6.28 -21.38 10.19
C TYR A 133 6.46 -22.81 10.76
N PRO A 134 7.59 -23.52 10.54
CA PRO A 134 7.77 -24.87 11.08
C PRO A 134 7.70 -24.94 12.61
N ASN A 135 8.18 -23.90 13.30
CA ASN A 135 8.17 -23.83 14.77
C ASN A 135 7.22 -22.75 15.29
N TYR A 136 6.12 -22.47 14.57
CA TYR A 136 5.23 -21.35 14.86
C TYR A 136 4.73 -21.34 16.31
N ILE A 137 4.29 -22.49 16.82
CA ILE A 137 3.80 -22.59 18.21
C ILE A 137 4.89 -22.20 19.22
N LYS A 138 6.11 -22.71 19.05
CA LYS A 138 7.20 -22.45 20.01
C LYS A 138 7.78 -21.04 19.88
N SER A 139 8.03 -20.61 18.66
CA SER A 139 8.76 -19.36 18.38
C SER A 139 7.86 -18.14 18.37
N ILE A 140 6.61 -18.25 17.94
CA ILE A 140 5.67 -17.13 17.83
C ILE A 140 4.66 -17.15 18.98
N VAL A 141 3.92 -18.25 19.13
CA VAL A 141 2.85 -18.32 20.14
C VAL A 141 3.41 -18.30 21.56
N LEU A 142 4.40 -19.14 21.90
CA LEU A 142 4.95 -19.15 23.27
C LEU A 142 5.77 -17.89 23.59
N SER A 143 6.57 -17.40 22.63
CA SER A 143 7.50 -16.29 22.91
C SER A 143 6.85 -14.92 22.85
N TYR A 144 5.85 -14.73 21.98
CA TYR A 144 5.20 -13.43 21.76
C TYR A 144 3.71 -13.44 22.08
N SER A 145 3.10 -14.60 22.36
CA SER A 145 1.65 -14.73 22.57
C SER A 145 0.81 -14.22 21.40
N ILE A 146 1.37 -14.27 20.18
CA ILE A 146 0.69 -13.90 18.95
C ILE A 146 0.03 -15.15 18.36
N ILE A 147 -1.27 -15.06 18.05
CA ILE A 147 -2.03 -16.10 17.36
C ILE A 147 -2.57 -15.50 16.05
N LEU A 148 -2.25 -16.14 14.93
CA LEU A 148 -2.84 -15.91 13.61
C LEU A 148 -4.21 -16.55 13.57
N ASP A 149 -5.24 -15.75 13.82
CA ASP A 149 -6.63 -16.16 13.66
C ASP A 149 -7.10 -15.95 12.21
N GLY A 150 -8.03 -16.79 11.75
CA GLY A 150 -8.60 -16.70 10.40
C GLY A 150 -7.74 -17.28 9.28
N TRP A 151 -6.75 -18.13 9.60
CA TRP A 151 -6.04 -18.88 8.56
C TRP A 151 -6.99 -19.89 7.87
N PRO A 152 -7.07 -19.92 6.54
CA PRO A 152 -7.98 -20.82 5.83
C PRO A 152 -7.68 -22.29 6.12
N ALA A 153 -8.70 -23.06 6.51
CA ALA A 153 -8.57 -24.48 6.86
C ALA A 153 -8.16 -25.37 5.66
N THR A 154 -8.44 -24.92 4.43
CA THR A 154 -8.12 -25.64 3.19
C THR A 154 -6.66 -25.53 2.78
N ILE A 155 -5.92 -24.55 3.31
CA ILE A 155 -4.54 -24.27 2.93
C ILE A 155 -3.61 -24.66 4.09
N PRO A 156 -2.60 -25.52 3.85
CA PRO A 156 -1.69 -25.91 4.92
C PRO A 156 -0.96 -24.68 5.48
N PHE A 157 -0.86 -24.60 6.81
CA PHE A 157 -0.18 -23.51 7.50
C PHE A 157 1.31 -23.51 7.20
N THR A 158 1.69 -22.75 6.17
CA THR A 158 3.04 -22.72 5.59
C THR A 158 3.43 -21.29 5.24
N SER A 159 4.70 -21.08 4.87
CA SER A 159 5.17 -19.79 4.37
C SER A 159 4.35 -19.38 3.14
N PRO A 160 3.92 -18.10 3.02
CA PRO A 160 3.19 -17.62 1.86
C PRO A 160 3.86 -17.97 0.53
N TRP A 161 5.19 -17.93 0.50
CA TRP A 161 6.00 -18.29 -0.68
C TRP A 161 5.83 -19.75 -1.16
N ASN A 162 5.44 -20.66 -0.27
CA ASN A 162 5.21 -22.07 -0.59
C ASN A 162 3.75 -22.34 -1.03
N ILE A 163 2.88 -21.34 -0.99
CA ILE A 163 1.50 -21.47 -1.44
C ILE A 163 1.49 -21.27 -2.95
N HIS A 164 1.41 -22.36 -3.70
CA HIS A 164 1.42 -22.33 -5.17
C HIS A 164 0.01 -22.26 -5.80
N THR A 165 -1.02 -22.50 -5.01
CA THR A 165 -2.41 -22.54 -5.46
C THR A 165 -3.04 -21.15 -5.42
N ARG A 166 -3.44 -20.64 -6.60
CA ARG A 166 -4.41 -19.55 -6.69
C ARG A 166 -5.80 -20.16 -6.59
N LEU A 167 -6.57 -19.73 -5.61
CA LEU A 167 -8.01 -20.01 -5.59
C LEU A 167 -8.66 -19.30 -6.78
N THR A 168 -9.55 -20.01 -7.46
CA THR A 168 -10.40 -19.43 -8.50
C THR A 168 -11.38 -18.42 -7.88
N LYS A 169 -11.92 -17.50 -8.70
CA LYS A 169 -12.87 -16.49 -8.21
C LYS A 169 -14.08 -17.11 -7.50
N THR A 170 -14.59 -18.23 -8.02
CA THR A 170 -15.72 -18.98 -7.45
C THR A 170 -15.38 -19.62 -6.12
N GLU A 171 -14.15 -20.10 -5.93
CA GLU A 171 -13.69 -20.63 -4.65
C GLU A 171 -13.50 -19.53 -3.59
N LEU A 172 -13.01 -18.35 -4.01
CA LEU A 172 -12.91 -17.19 -3.13
C LEU A 172 -14.28 -16.69 -2.65
N GLU A 173 -15.27 -16.66 -3.54
CA GLU A 173 -16.65 -16.28 -3.17
C GLU A 173 -17.25 -17.27 -2.18
N LYS A 174 -17.15 -18.59 -2.45
CA LYS A 174 -17.60 -19.62 -1.50
C LYS A 174 -16.92 -19.49 -0.14
N TYR A 175 -15.62 -19.18 -0.12
CA TYR A 175 -14.87 -18.99 1.12
C TYR A 175 -15.34 -17.75 1.89
N LYS A 176 -15.66 -16.66 1.20
CA LYS A 176 -16.25 -15.46 1.85
C LYS A 176 -17.62 -15.76 2.45
N GLU A 177 -18.48 -16.45 1.71
CA GLU A 177 -19.80 -16.87 2.21
C GLU A 177 -19.70 -17.80 3.42
N ASP A 178 -18.69 -18.66 3.44
CA ASP A 178 -18.44 -19.56 4.56
C ASP A 178 -17.95 -18.78 5.80
N LEU A 179 -17.03 -17.82 5.62
CA LEU A 179 -16.61 -16.91 6.68
C LEU A 179 -17.78 -16.10 7.25
N GLU A 180 -18.64 -15.55 6.39
CA GLU A 180 -19.84 -14.82 6.80
C GLU A 180 -20.82 -15.73 7.57
N ARG A 181 -21.00 -16.98 7.12
CA ARG A 181 -21.81 -17.97 7.84
C ARG A 181 -21.26 -18.29 9.23
N HIS A 182 -19.95 -18.53 9.35
CA HIS A 182 -19.31 -18.78 10.64
C HIS A 182 -19.43 -17.58 11.59
N GLN A 183 -19.28 -16.36 11.07
CA GLN A 183 -19.49 -15.14 11.85
C GLN A 183 -20.96 -14.99 12.30
N ALA A 184 -21.92 -15.23 11.40
CA ALA A 184 -23.36 -15.12 11.70
C ALA A 184 -23.84 -16.19 12.69
N ALA A 185 -23.25 -17.39 12.66
CA ALA A 185 -23.54 -18.46 13.61
C ALA A 185 -23.04 -18.16 15.04
N GLY A 186 -22.30 -17.06 15.23
CA GLY A 186 -21.68 -16.74 16.51
C GLY A 186 -20.63 -17.78 16.92
N GLU A 187 -20.13 -18.56 15.95
CA GLU A 187 -19.04 -19.49 16.22
C GLU A 187 -17.82 -18.64 16.57
N ALA A 188 -17.46 -18.64 17.86
CA ALA A 188 -16.25 -18.02 18.32
C ALA A 188 -15.09 -18.75 17.64
N VAL A 189 -14.58 -18.18 16.55
CA VAL A 189 -13.41 -18.67 15.81
C VAL A 189 -12.20 -18.48 16.73
N GLY A 190 -12.02 -19.44 17.63
CA GLY A 190 -11.04 -19.39 18.70
C GLY A 190 -11.63 -19.96 19.98
N LYS A 191 -11.03 -21.04 20.50
CA LYS A 191 -11.37 -21.55 21.82
C LYS A 191 -11.24 -20.41 22.82
N PRO A 192 -12.28 -20.04 23.58
CA PRO A 192 -12.15 -19.03 24.62
C PRO A 192 -11.02 -19.47 25.54
N ARG A 193 -9.96 -18.65 25.61
CA ARG A 193 -8.76 -18.96 26.37
C ARG A 193 -9.19 -19.22 27.80
N LYS A 194 -8.90 -20.44 28.32
CA LYS A 194 -9.17 -20.76 29.72
C LYS A 194 -8.63 -19.62 30.59
N LYS A 195 -9.49 -19.05 31.43
CA LYS A 195 -9.07 -18.11 32.48
C LYS A 195 -7.92 -18.80 33.23
N CYS A 196 -6.74 -18.18 33.18
CA CYS A 196 -5.59 -18.67 33.93
C CYS A 196 -6.00 -18.70 35.40
N SER A 197 -5.78 -19.82 36.11
CA SER A 197 -6.16 -20.01 37.52
C SER A 197 -5.62 -18.93 38.46
N ASP A 198 -4.61 -18.20 37.98
CA ASP A 198 -3.86 -17.22 38.74
C ASP A 198 -4.35 -15.78 38.49
N SER A 199 -5.43 -15.59 37.70
CA SER A 199 -6.04 -14.28 37.50
C SER A 199 -6.76 -13.84 38.78
N GLY A 200 -6.03 -13.22 39.70
CA GLY A 200 -6.54 -12.73 40.98
C GLY A 200 -5.59 -12.98 42.15
N THR A 201 -4.59 -13.83 42.00
CA THR A 201 -3.60 -14.07 43.05
C THR A 201 -2.52 -12.99 42.96
N SER A 202 -2.64 -11.94 43.79
CA SER A 202 -1.57 -10.99 44.05
C SER A 202 -0.31 -11.78 44.43
N ARG A 203 0.65 -11.89 43.51
CA ARG A 203 1.95 -12.48 43.80
C ARG A 203 2.59 -11.63 44.88
N LYS A 204 2.71 -12.19 46.08
CA LYS A 204 3.41 -11.58 47.20
C LYS A 204 4.85 -11.34 46.76
N CYS A 205 5.17 -10.10 46.39
CA CYS A 205 6.51 -9.70 46.04
C CYS A 205 7.35 -9.90 47.30
N LYS A 206 8.18 -10.95 47.31
CA LYS A 206 9.04 -11.29 48.43
C LYS A 206 10.14 -10.23 48.45
N ASN A 207 9.91 -9.17 49.21
CA ASN A 207 10.84 -8.09 49.44
C ASN A 207 12.08 -8.71 50.10
N THR A 208 13.08 -9.03 49.28
CA THR A 208 14.35 -9.53 49.75
C THR A 208 15.10 -8.28 50.17
N GLN A 209 15.08 -7.98 51.46
CA GLN A 209 16.01 -7.05 52.08
C GLN A 209 17.42 -7.51 51.68
N ARG A 210 18.04 -6.77 50.77
CA ARG A 210 19.47 -6.87 50.53
C ARG A 210 20.12 -6.07 51.65
N GLU A 211 20.70 -6.80 52.59
CA GLU A 211 21.70 -6.27 53.51
C GLU A 211 22.82 -5.60 52.74
N ASP A 212 23.17 -4.41 53.22
CA ASP A 212 24.31 -3.61 52.83
C ASP A 212 25.61 -4.41 52.96
N THR A 213 26.10 -4.93 51.83
CA THR A 213 27.52 -5.24 51.68
C THR A 213 28.10 -4.28 50.66
N LYS A 214 28.82 -3.28 51.19
CA LYS A 214 29.75 -2.43 50.45
C LYS A 214 30.79 -3.33 49.77
N GLY A 215 30.53 -3.69 48.53
CA GLY A 215 31.45 -4.40 47.65
C GLY A 215 31.44 -3.72 46.29
N GLU A 216 32.61 -3.25 45.89
CA GLU A 216 32.88 -2.48 44.68
C GLU A 216 32.15 -3.03 43.44
N CYS A 217 31.51 -2.12 42.70
CA CYS A 217 30.89 -2.44 41.41
C CYS A 217 31.98 -2.70 40.35
N PRO A 218 31.98 -3.85 39.65
CA PRO A 218 32.80 -4.01 38.47
C PRO A 218 32.24 -3.13 37.33
N ALA A 219 33.14 -2.33 36.74
CA ALA A 219 32.86 -1.37 35.69
C ALA A 219 32.08 -1.99 34.51
N LYS A 220 30.95 -1.38 34.17
CA LYS A 220 30.19 -1.67 32.94
C LYS A 220 31.05 -1.30 31.73
N LYS A 221 31.49 -2.31 30.98
CA LYS A 221 32.14 -2.14 29.67
C LYS A 221 31.18 -1.43 28.71
N SER A 222 31.52 -0.19 28.38
CA SER A 222 30.89 0.60 27.31
C SER A 222 31.00 -0.14 25.98
N ARG A 223 29.84 -0.39 25.37
CA ARG A 223 29.72 -1.10 24.10
C ARG A 223 29.98 -0.09 22.97
N ARG A 224 31.19 -0.13 22.41
CA ARG A 224 31.62 0.61 21.21
C ARG A 224 30.57 0.46 20.10
N SER A 225 29.94 1.58 19.71
CA SER A 225 29.18 1.68 18.48
C SER A 225 30.16 1.88 17.32
N ASN A 226 30.27 0.87 16.45
CA ASN A 226 30.97 1.02 15.18
C ASN A 226 30.11 1.84 14.22
N LYS A 227 30.42 3.13 14.09
CA LYS A 227 30.14 3.93 12.89
C LYS A 227 31.19 3.56 11.84
N THR A 228 30.78 3.17 10.64
CA THR A 228 31.29 3.64 9.32
C THR A 228 30.87 2.70 8.19
N ALA A 229 30.13 3.24 7.22
CA ALA A 229 30.20 3.00 5.78
C ALA A 229 29.09 3.88 5.16
N LYS A 230 29.32 5.14 4.78
CA LYS A 230 30.08 5.61 3.61
C LYS A 230 29.72 4.81 2.35
N MET A 231 28.49 4.99 1.87
CA MET A 231 28.15 4.71 0.48
C MET A 231 28.11 6.01 -0.30
N SER A 232 28.96 6.01 -1.31
CA SER A 232 29.28 7.08 -2.25
C SER A 232 28.08 7.49 -3.10
N HIS A 233 27.92 8.80 -3.17
CA HIS A 233 27.17 9.54 -4.17
C HIS A 233 27.68 9.15 -5.57
N LEU A 234 26.89 8.39 -6.33
CA LEU A 234 27.08 8.23 -7.77
C LEU A 234 26.18 9.27 -8.44
N GLU A 235 26.79 10.34 -8.91
CA GLU A 235 26.10 11.29 -9.78
C GLU A 235 25.71 10.60 -11.10
N PRO A 236 24.48 10.80 -11.60
CA PRO A 236 24.11 10.34 -12.91
C PRO A 236 24.88 11.12 -13.98
N LYS A 237 25.49 10.36 -14.89
CA LYS A 237 26.23 10.81 -16.08
C LYS A 237 25.31 11.69 -16.94
N SER A 238 25.66 12.96 -17.09
CA SER A 238 24.97 13.93 -17.95
C SER A 238 24.88 13.40 -19.39
N ARG A 239 23.68 13.47 -19.96
CA ARG A 239 23.38 13.06 -21.33
C ARG A 239 23.68 14.24 -22.27
N GLU A 240 24.40 13.98 -23.34
CA GLU A 240 24.78 14.93 -24.39
C GLU A 240 23.54 15.62 -24.97
N ILE A 241 23.62 16.94 -25.12
CA ILE A 241 22.65 17.79 -25.82
C ILE A 241 22.97 17.67 -27.32
N ILE A 242 22.01 17.19 -28.11
CA ILE A 242 22.09 17.25 -29.57
C ILE A 242 21.42 18.57 -29.98
N GLU A 243 22.22 19.55 -30.38
CA GLU A 243 21.72 20.73 -31.09
C GLU A 243 21.37 20.31 -32.53
N SER A 244 20.08 20.06 -32.79
CA SER A 244 19.58 19.99 -34.17
C SER A 244 19.16 21.39 -34.61
N SER A 245 20.12 22.09 -35.23
CA SER A 245 19.92 23.23 -36.10
C SER A 245 19.44 22.75 -37.47
N ASP A 246 18.24 23.16 -37.91
CA ASP A 246 17.79 23.25 -39.33
C ASP A 246 16.26 23.40 -39.37
N GLU A 247 15.60 24.19 -40.19
CA GLU A 247 15.95 25.27 -41.11
C GLU A 247 14.61 25.98 -41.39
N GLU A 248 14.63 27.29 -41.54
CA GLU A 248 13.48 28.14 -41.81
C GLU A 248 12.83 27.80 -43.17
N ALA A 249 11.51 27.56 -43.21
CA ALA A 249 10.73 27.60 -44.44
C ALA A 249 9.52 28.52 -44.25
N SER A 250 9.77 29.81 -44.43
CA SER A 250 8.77 30.84 -44.67
C SER A 250 7.95 30.51 -45.92
N VAL A 251 6.69 30.10 -45.75
CA VAL A 251 5.71 30.11 -46.84
C VAL A 251 4.80 31.31 -46.67
N ASN A 252 5.12 32.31 -47.47
CA ASN A 252 4.32 33.48 -47.77
C ASN A 252 3.29 33.12 -48.85
N GLY A 253 2.05 33.61 -48.74
CA GLY A 253 1.04 33.60 -49.81
C GLY A 253 -0.23 32.82 -49.44
N GLY A 254 -1.43 33.38 -49.51
CA GLY A 254 -1.82 34.68 -50.02
C GLY A 254 -3.33 34.90 -49.84
N ASP A 255 -3.73 36.13 -50.14
CA ASP A 255 -5.09 36.63 -50.28
C ASP A 255 -6.06 35.64 -50.94
N LEU A 256 -7.28 35.59 -50.40
CA LEU A 256 -8.51 35.60 -51.21
C LEU A 256 -9.73 35.95 -50.33
N VAL A 257 -10.14 37.21 -50.49
CA VAL A 257 -11.50 37.80 -50.47
C VAL A 257 -12.53 37.23 -49.49
#